data_AF-A0A5K1HR76-F1
#
_entry.id   AF-A0A5K1HR76-F1
#
_cell.length_a   1.000
_cell.length_b   1.000
_cell.length_c   1.000
_cell.angle_alpha   90.00
_cell.angle_beta   90.00
_cell.angle_gamma   90.00
#
_symmetry.space_group_name_H-M   'P 1'
#
loop_
_entity.id
_entity.type
_entity.pdbx_description
1 polymer ?
#
loop_
_entity_poly.entity_id
_entity_poly.type
_entity_poly.pdbx_seq_one_letter_code
_entity_poly.pdbx_strand_id
1 'polypeptide(L)'
;WHNAGDVYVRIKIKRHPLFQRRGADLVIVKKITLLEALTGVTMEIKHLDGKKHIIATAPGEVLNHEELKTAKGLGLPFYKDPMSHGHLYIEFLITYPKKGSIPALNIEKIAAVLNGKTVKSEGYSKTSKNKILEEYKESDQNNSPHGYAEEEEEMGGRSGAQQ
;
A
#
# COMPACT_ATOMS: atom_id res chain seq x y z
N TRP A 1 42.81 -45.03 15.93
CA TRP A 1 42.15 -43.81 16.39
C TRP A 1 41.36 -43.25 15.22
N HIS A 2 40.03 -43.35 15.21
CA HIS A 2 39.20 -42.67 14.22
C HIS A 2 38.51 -41.50 14.92
N ASN A 3 38.86 -40.27 14.53
CA ASN A 3 38.15 -39.08 14.98
C ASN A 3 36.91 -38.92 14.10
N ALA A 4 35.75 -38.73 14.73
CA ALA A 4 34.52 -38.39 14.01
C ALA A 4 34.66 -36.97 13.40
N GLY A 5 34.18 -36.80 12.17
CA GLY A 5 34.15 -35.50 11.50
C GLY A 5 33.01 -34.61 11.99
N ASP A 6 33.11 -33.31 11.73
CA ASP A 6 32.09 -32.32 12.13
C ASP A 6 30.94 -32.24 11.12
N VAL A 7 29.72 -32.03 11.64
CA VAL A 7 28.52 -31.76 10.84
C VAL A 7 28.13 -30.28 10.98
N TYR A 8 28.18 -29.55 9.87
CA TYR A 8 27.70 -28.17 9.80
C TYR A 8 26.30 -28.10 9.20
N VAL A 9 25.35 -27.56 9.96
CA VAL A 9 23.96 -27.34 9.51
C VAL A 9 23.72 -25.85 9.33
N ARG A 10 23.24 -25.46 8.13
CA ARG A 10 22.80 -24.09 7.83
C ARG A 10 21.30 -24.04 7.66
N ILE A 11 20.61 -23.30 8.53
CA ILE A 11 19.17 -23.09 8.45
C ILE A 11 18.89 -21.96 7.46
N LYS A 12 17.96 -22.19 6.52
CA LYS A 12 17.44 -21.17 5.60
C LYS A 12 15.95 -20.95 5.88
N ILE A 13 15.56 -19.69 6.05
CA ILE A 13 14.16 -19.32 6.28
C ILE A 13 13.46 -19.21 4.93
N LYS A 14 12.41 -20.01 4.72
CA LYS A 14 11.55 -19.90 3.54
C LYS A 14 10.59 -18.71 3.69
N ARG A 15 10.24 -18.07 2.57
CA ARG A 15 9.21 -17.02 2.56
C ARG A 15 7.88 -17.63 2.99
N HIS A 16 7.19 -16.96 3.91
CA HIS A 16 5.84 -17.31 4.32
C HIS A 16 4.84 -16.35 3.65
N PRO A 17 3.65 -16.81 3.22
CA PRO A 17 2.69 -15.96 2.50
C PRO A 17 2.16 -14.78 3.33
N LEU A 18 2.08 -14.95 4.65
CA LEU A 18 1.57 -13.92 5.57
C LEU A 18 2.68 -13.21 6.34
N PHE A 19 3.50 -13.95 7.08
CA PHE A 19 4.52 -13.39 7.97
C PHE A 19 5.87 -13.14 7.29
N GLN A 20 6.38 -11.93 7.44
CA GLN A 20 7.77 -11.60 7.19
C GLN A 20 8.52 -11.50 8.52
N ARG A 21 9.57 -12.30 8.70
CA ARG A 21 10.41 -12.22 9.90
C ARG A 21 11.37 -11.04 9.83
N ARG A 22 11.46 -10.24 10.89
CA ARG A 22 12.49 -9.21 11.11
C ARG A 22 13.08 -9.40 12.50
N GLY A 23 14.26 -10.03 12.59
CA GLY A 23 14.83 -10.38 13.90
C GLY A 23 13.97 -11.40 14.65
N ALA A 24 13.53 -11.05 15.87
CA ALA A 24 12.55 -11.82 16.64
C ALA A 24 11.09 -11.39 16.37
N ASP A 25 10.89 -10.33 15.58
CA ASP A 25 9.57 -9.80 15.28
C ASP A 25 9.01 -10.38 13.97
N LEU A 26 7.70 -10.26 13.84
CA LEU A 26 6.96 -10.60 12.64
C LEU A 26 6.28 -9.34 12.08
N VAL A 27 6.21 -9.25 10.76
CA VAL A 27 5.48 -8.20 10.05
C VAL A 27 4.47 -8.85 9.12
N ILE A 28 3.26 -8.30 9.07
CA ILE A 28 2.25 -8.65 8.08
C ILE A 28 1.71 -7.38 7.44
N VAL A 29 1.23 -7.50 6.21
CA VAL A 29 0.50 -6.44 5.53
C VAL A 29 -0.97 -6.84 5.46
N LYS A 30 -1.85 -6.00 5.99
CA LYS A 30 -3.28 -6.22 6.01
C LYS A 30 -3.99 -5.15 5.18
N LYS A 31 -4.68 -5.61 4.13
CA LYS A 31 -5.63 -4.75 3.41
C LYS A 31 -6.92 -4.62 4.21
N ILE A 32 -7.37 -3.39 4.40
CA ILE A 32 -8.64 -3.03 5.05
C ILE A 32 -9.43 -2.08 4.15
N THR A 33 -10.74 -2.06 4.32
CA THR A 33 -11.62 -1.10 3.63
C THR A 33 -11.52 0.29 4.25
N LEU A 34 -11.91 1.32 3.49
CA LEU A 34 -12.03 2.68 4.04
C LEU A 34 -12.97 2.74 5.25
N LEU A 35 -14.03 1.93 5.28
CA LEU A 35 -14.95 1.86 6.42
C LEU A 35 -14.20 1.39 7.67
N GLU A 36 -13.53 0.23 7.59
CA GLU A 36 -12.72 -0.31 8.70
C GLU A 36 -11.62 0.68 9.12
N ALA A 37 -11.00 1.38 8.17
CA ALA A 37 -10.01 2.39 8.49
C ALA A 37 -10.58 3.59 9.26
N LEU A 38 -11.86 3.92 9.09
CA LEU A 38 -12.51 5.04 9.78
C LEU A 38 -13.22 4.63 11.07
N THR A 39 -13.62 3.36 11.21
CA THR A 39 -14.40 2.87 12.36
C THR A 39 -13.62 1.94 13.29
N GLY A 40 -12.42 1.55 12.90
CA GLY A 40 -11.64 0.49 13.53
C GLY A 40 -11.85 -0.87 12.85
N VAL A 41 -10.92 -1.79 13.14
CA VAL A 41 -10.85 -3.13 12.56
C VAL A 41 -10.87 -4.19 13.65
N THR A 42 -11.49 -5.33 13.37
CA THR A 42 -11.35 -6.56 14.16
C THR A 42 -11.07 -7.72 13.21
N MET A 43 -10.00 -8.47 13.46
CA MET A 43 -9.55 -9.54 12.58
C MET A 43 -9.02 -10.73 13.36
N GLU A 44 -9.23 -11.92 12.81
CA GLU A 44 -8.61 -13.15 13.33
C GLU A 44 -7.33 -13.45 12.53
N ILE A 45 -6.25 -13.76 13.24
CA ILE A 45 -4.99 -14.21 12.66
C ILE A 45 -4.66 -15.60 13.20
N LYS A 46 -4.43 -16.54 12.28
CA LYS A 46 -3.78 -17.81 12.61
C LYS A 46 -2.27 -17.60 12.68
N HIS A 47 -1.70 -17.70 13.88
CA HIS A 47 -0.27 -17.53 14.13
C HIS A 47 0.54 -18.76 13.69
N LEU A 48 1.87 -18.64 13.74
CA LEU A 48 2.81 -19.69 13.35
C LEU A 48 2.75 -20.93 14.27
N ASP A 49 2.29 -20.77 15.53
CA ASP A 49 2.05 -21.88 16.46
C ASP A 49 0.70 -22.59 16.19
N GLY A 50 -0.07 -22.12 15.21
CA GLY A 50 -1.37 -22.65 14.82
C GLY A 50 -2.55 -22.10 15.63
N LYS A 51 -2.31 -21.32 16.69
CA LYS A 51 -3.37 -20.68 17.47
C LYS A 51 -3.97 -19.49 16.72
N LYS A 52 -5.21 -19.19 17.05
CA LYS A 52 -5.95 -18.04 16.53
C LYS A 52 -5.89 -16.91 17.55
N HIS A 53 -5.56 -15.72 17.07
CA HIS A 53 -5.58 -14.49 17.86
C HIS A 53 -6.58 -13.52 17.24
N ILE A 54 -7.44 -12.95 18.08
CA ILE A 54 -8.30 -11.83 17.69
C ILE A 54 -7.50 -10.55 17.94
N ILE A 55 -7.34 -9.75 16.90
CA ILE A 55 -6.66 -8.45 16.95
C ILE A 55 -7.67 -7.39 16.58
N ALA A 56 -7.76 -6.34 17.39
CA ALA A 56 -8.67 -5.23 17.18
C ALA A 56 -8.00 -3.90 17.51
N THR A 57 -8.45 -2.85 16.83
CA THR A 57 -8.18 -1.46 17.22
C THR A 57 -9.28 -0.94 18.14
N ALA A 58 -9.08 0.22 18.75
CA ALA A 58 -10.15 0.82 19.54
C ALA A 58 -11.36 1.17 18.64
N PRO A 59 -12.60 1.07 19.15
CA PRO A 59 -13.78 1.50 18.41
C PRO A 59 -13.67 2.98 17.99
N GLY A 60 -13.85 3.27 16.70
CA GLY A 60 -13.71 4.61 16.15
C GLY A 60 -12.27 5.09 15.99
N GLU A 61 -11.27 4.24 16.23
CA GLU A 61 -9.88 4.57 15.92
C GLU A 61 -9.69 4.68 14.41
N VAL A 62 -9.22 5.84 13.96
CA VAL A 62 -8.89 6.09 12.56
C VAL A 62 -7.49 5.59 12.27
N LEU A 63 -7.36 4.75 11.25
CA LEU A 63 -6.09 4.23 10.73
C LEU A 63 -5.73 4.94 9.43
N ASN A 64 -4.47 5.36 9.31
CA ASN A 64 -3.92 5.93 8.09
C ASN A 64 -3.41 4.85 7.13
N HIS A 65 -3.26 5.22 5.86
CA HIS A 65 -2.65 4.34 4.87
C HIS A 65 -1.17 4.11 5.22
N GLU A 66 -0.70 2.87 5.12
CA GLU A 66 0.65 2.42 5.51
C GLU A 66 0.96 2.62 7.00
N GLU A 67 -0.06 2.81 7.85
CA GLU A 67 0.13 2.90 9.29
C GLU A 67 0.52 1.53 9.88
N LEU A 68 1.49 1.54 10.80
CA LEU A 68 1.94 0.37 11.55
C LEU A 68 1.34 0.33 12.95
N LYS A 69 0.66 -0.77 13.29
CA LYS A 69 0.26 -1.09 14.68
C LYS A 69 1.01 -2.31 15.20
N THR A 70 1.05 -2.44 16.51
CA THR A 70 1.78 -3.52 17.20
C THR A 70 0.86 -4.38 18.04
N ALA A 71 0.86 -5.68 17.79
CA ALA A 71 0.36 -6.69 18.73
C ALA A 71 1.54 -7.25 19.53
N LYS A 72 1.69 -6.77 20.77
CA LYS A 72 2.81 -7.12 21.65
C LYS A 72 2.80 -8.61 22.00
N GLY A 73 3.99 -9.20 22.06
CA GLY A 73 4.21 -10.60 22.45
C GLY A 73 3.86 -11.64 21.37
N LEU A 74 3.36 -11.23 20.20
CA LEU A 74 3.02 -12.13 19.10
C LEU A 74 4.16 -12.29 18.06
N GLY A 75 5.41 -12.02 18.45
CA GLY A 75 6.58 -12.34 17.62
C GLY A 75 7.06 -13.78 17.80
N LEU A 76 8.31 -14.02 17.45
CA LEU A 76 9.02 -15.27 17.68
C LEU A 76 9.69 -15.29 19.07
N PRO A 77 9.89 -16.48 19.66
CA PRO A 77 10.64 -16.61 20.91
C PRO A 77 12.09 -16.14 20.75
N PHE A 78 12.64 -15.59 21.82
CA PHE A 78 14.05 -15.17 21.84
C PHE A 78 14.98 -16.37 21.90
N TYR A 79 16.17 -16.20 21.32
CA TYR A 79 17.17 -17.26 21.33
C TYR A 79 17.62 -17.55 22.77
N LYS A 80 17.48 -18.80 23.21
CA LYS A 80 17.74 -19.28 24.59
C LYS A 80 16.82 -18.72 25.67
N ASP A 81 15.80 -17.93 25.32
CA ASP A 81 14.74 -17.52 26.24
C ASP A 81 13.37 -17.72 25.56
N PRO A 82 12.79 -18.93 25.65
CA PRO A 82 11.51 -19.23 25.03
C PRO A 82 10.31 -18.53 25.69
N MET A 83 10.49 -17.94 26.88
CA MET A 83 9.40 -17.25 27.58
C MET A 83 9.21 -15.83 27.02
N SER A 84 10.30 -15.19 26.60
CA SER A 84 10.28 -13.89 25.95
C SER A 84 10.04 -13.99 24.46
N HIS A 85 9.14 -13.14 23.96
CA HIS A 85 8.74 -13.12 22.56
C HIS A 85 8.89 -11.72 21.98
N GLY A 86 9.22 -11.65 20.68
CA GLY A 86 9.13 -10.42 19.92
C GLY A 86 7.68 -9.94 19.75
N HIS A 87 7.46 -9.07 18.77
CA HIS A 87 6.16 -8.49 18.49
C HIS A 87 5.69 -8.80 17.07
N LEU A 88 4.37 -8.66 16.87
CA LEU A 88 3.78 -8.67 15.54
C LEU A 88 3.43 -7.24 15.14
N TYR A 89 4.04 -6.76 14.07
CA TYR A 89 3.70 -5.50 13.43
C TYR A 89 2.72 -5.73 12.28
N ILE A 90 1.70 -4.91 12.20
CA ILE A 90 0.64 -4.98 11.19
C ILE A 90 0.62 -3.65 10.45
N GLU A 91 0.94 -3.70 9.17
CA GLU A 91 0.86 -2.56 8.26
C GLU A 91 -0.49 -2.55 7.56
N PHE A 92 -1.21 -1.44 7.63
CA PHE A 92 -2.56 -1.33 7.07
C PHE A 92 -2.57 -0.63 5.71
N LEU A 93 -3.03 -1.35 4.68
CA LEU A 93 -3.27 -0.80 3.35
C LEU A 93 -4.76 -0.56 3.14
N ILE A 94 -5.15 0.70 3.03
CA ILE A 94 -6.54 1.11 2.83
C ILE A 94 -6.96 0.89 1.38
N THR A 95 -8.07 0.17 1.20
CA THR A 95 -8.75 -0.02 -0.09
C THR A 95 -9.94 0.93 -0.17
N TYR A 96 -9.87 1.86 -1.14
CA TYR A 96 -10.93 2.83 -1.38
C TYR A 96 -12.11 2.21 -2.17
N PRO A 97 -13.34 2.73 -1.98
CA PRO A 97 -14.48 2.36 -2.80
C PRO A 97 -14.23 2.65 -4.29
N LYS A 98 -14.81 1.84 -5.18
CA LYS A 98 -14.67 2.01 -6.62
C LYS A 98 -15.32 3.32 -7.08
N LYS A 99 -14.82 3.90 -8.17
CA LYS A 99 -15.42 5.06 -8.84
C LYS A 99 -16.91 4.80 -9.08
N GLY A 100 -17.76 5.73 -8.65
CA GLY A 100 -19.22 5.64 -8.80
C GLY A 100 -19.95 4.71 -7.82
N SER A 101 -19.27 4.05 -6.89
CA SER A 101 -19.95 3.15 -5.93
C SER A 101 -20.72 3.89 -4.83
N ILE A 102 -20.44 5.18 -4.63
CA ILE A 102 -21.09 6.02 -3.62
C ILE A 102 -22.19 6.83 -4.33
N PRO A 103 -23.48 6.61 -4.02
CA PRO A 103 -24.57 7.39 -4.59
C PRO A 103 -24.46 8.87 -4.23
N ALA A 104 -24.89 9.77 -5.12
CA ALA A 104 -24.82 11.22 -4.90
C ALA A 104 -25.50 11.67 -3.60
N LEU A 105 -26.63 11.05 -3.23
CA LEU A 105 -27.36 11.29 -1.98
C LEU A 105 -26.51 11.06 -0.72
N ASN A 106 -25.51 10.18 -0.76
CA ASN A 106 -24.66 9.91 0.39
C ASN A 106 -23.46 10.86 0.50
N ILE A 107 -23.13 11.62 -0.55
CA ILE A 107 -21.94 12.49 -0.57
C ILE A 107 -22.06 13.60 0.46
N GLU A 108 -23.24 14.22 0.59
CA GLU A 108 -23.49 15.27 1.58
C GLU A 108 -23.37 14.75 3.02
N LYS A 109 -23.89 13.54 3.28
CA LYS A 109 -23.77 12.88 4.59
C LYS A 109 -22.30 12.60 4.94
N ILE A 110 -21.52 12.11 3.98
CA ILE A 110 -20.09 11.86 4.18
C ILE A 110 -19.34 13.16 4.47
N ALA A 111 -19.63 14.23 3.73
CA ALA A 111 -19.01 15.53 3.97
C ALA A 111 -19.32 16.07 5.37
N ALA A 112 -20.57 15.93 5.84
CA ALA A 112 -20.96 16.32 7.19
C ALA A 112 -20.21 15.52 8.26
N VAL A 113 -20.09 14.19 8.10
CA VAL A 113 -19.39 13.32 9.06
C VAL A 113 -17.88 13.59 9.11
N LEU A 114 -17.26 13.85 7.95
CA LEU A 114 -15.83 14.09 7.83
C LEU A 114 -15.43 15.58 8.01
N ASN A 115 -16.38 16.45 8.41
CA ASN A 115 -16.20 17.90 8.52
C ASN A 115 -15.64 18.56 7.24
N GLY A 116 -15.95 17.98 6.08
CA GLY A 116 -15.51 18.43 4.77
C GLY A 116 -16.52 19.33 4.08
N LYS A 117 -16.06 20.08 3.08
CA LYS A 117 -16.95 20.80 2.14
C LYS A 117 -17.12 19.95 0.89
N THR A 118 -18.36 19.80 0.41
CA THR A 118 -18.60 19.16 -0.89
C THR A 118 -18.15 20.10 -2.02
N VAL A 119 -17.72 19.51 -3.13
CA VAL A 119 -17.46 20.27 -4.35
C VAL A 119 -18.80 20.73 -4.92
N LYS A 120 -18.98 22.04 -5.09
CA LYS A 120 -20.16 22.59 -5.76
C LYS A 120 -20.14 22.21 -7.24
N SER A 121 -21.30 21.85 -7.80
CA SER A 121 -21.46 21.55 -9.23
C SER A 121 -20.98 22.70 -10.13
N GLU A 122 -21.08 23.95 -9.67
CA GLU A 122 -20.57 25.16 -10.33
C GLU A 122 -19.05 25.09 -10.62
N GLY A 123 -18.27 24.42 -9.76
CA GLY A 123 -16.83 24.21 -9.96
C GLY A 123 -16.49 23.16 -11.03
N TYR A 124 -17.47 22.32 -11.39
CA TYR A 124 -17.35 21.27 -12.40
C TYR A 124 -17.88 21.71 -13.78
N SER A 125 -17.98 23.03 -14.02
CA SER A 125 -18.28 23.56 -15.36
C SER A 125 -16.98 23.86 -16.10
N LYS A 126 -16.78 23.24 -17.28
CA LYS A 126 -15.63 23.50 -18.17
C LYS A 126 -15.78 24.94 -18.67
N THR A 127 -15.03 25.86 -18.08
CA THR A 127 -15.04 27.30 -18.41
C THR A 127 -13.61 27.79 -18.53
N SER A 128 -13.38 28.96 -19.12
CA SER A 128 -12.03 29.54 -19.27
C SER A 128 -11.28 29.71 -17.94
N LYS A 129 -12.00 29.69 -16.80
CA LYS A 129 -11.44 29.82 -15.45
C LYS A 129 -11.22 28.48 -14.75
N ASN A 130 -11.99 27.43 -15.10
CA ASN A 130 -11.95 26.14 -14.40
C ASN A 130 -11.47 25.03 -15.34
N LYS A 131 -10.37 24.37 -14.96
CA LYS A 131 -9.90 23.14 -15.61
C LYS A 131 -10.45 21.92 -14.89
N ILE A 132 -11.02 20.98 -15.63
CA ILE A 132 -11.48 19.69 -15.11
C ILE A 132 -10.29 18.71 -15.18
N LEU A 133 -10.05 17.97 -14.11
CA LEU A 133 -9.04 16.92 -14.10
C LEU A 133 -9.48 15.77 -14.99
N GLU A 134 -8.59 15.35 -15.89
CA GLU A 134 -8.80 14.22 -16.80
C GLU A 134 -7.94 13.03 -16.33
N GLU A 135 -8.23 11.84 -16.84
CA GLU A 135 -7.44 10.65 -16.49
C GLU A 135 -6.02 10.78 -17.05
N TYR A 136 -5.04 10.43 -16.23
CA TYR A 136 -3.63 10.48 -16.62
C TYR A 136 -3.36 9.53 -17.80
N LYS A 137 -2.67 10.05 -18.82
CA LYS A 137 -2.14 9.26 -19.93
C LYS A 137 -0.65 9.55 -20.08
N GLU A 138 0.15 8.48 -20.15
CA GLU A 138 1.60 8.60 -20.32
C GLU A 138 1.97 9.28 -21.65
N SER A 139 1.15 9.12 -22.70
CA SER A 139 1.32 9.82 -23.99
C SER A 139 1.28 11.35 -23.89
N ASP A 140 0.62 11.88 -22.86
CA ASP A 140 0.46 13.32 -22.68
C ASP A 140 1.65 13.90 -21.88
N GLN A 141 2.57 13.05 -21.41
CA GLN A 141 3.80 13.50 -20.74
C GLN A 141 4.75 14.14 -21.74
N ASN A 142 5.11 15.38 -21.46
CA ASN A 142 6.18 16.06 -22.17
C ASN A 142 7.45 16.03 -21.33
N ASN A 143 8.33 15.07 -21.64
CA ASN A 143 9.60 14.92 -20.94
C ASN A 143 10.68 15.88 -21.46
N SER A 144 10.41 16.64 -22.53
CA SER A 144 11.33 17.65 -23.06
C SER A 144 11.28 18.90 -22.18
N PRO A 145 12.41 19.32 -21.58
CA PRO A 145 12.49 20.58 -20.83
C PRO A 145 12.12 21.82 -21.67
N HIS A 146 12.21 21.70 -23.00
CA HIS A 146 11.88 22.77 -23.94
C HIS A 146 10.42 22.78 -24.38
N GLY A 147 9.62 21.78 -23.98
CA GLY A 147 8.17 21.79 -24.19
C GLY A 147 7.71 21.34 -25.58
N TYR A 148 8.61 20.97 -26.48
CA TYR A 148 8.28 20.37 -27.77
C TYR A 148 8.94 18.99 -27.86
N ALA A 149 8.24 18.02 -28.44
CA ALA A 149 8.89 16.80 -28.90
C ALA A 149 9.84 17.22 -30.04
N GLU A 150 11.13 16.89 -29.93
CA GLU A 150 12.05 17.07 -31.05
C GLU A 150 11.48 16.24 -32.21
N GLU A 151 11.06 16.91 -33.28
CA GLU A 151 10.72 16.22 -34.52
C GLU A 151 12.01 15.53 -34.97
N GLU A 152 12.02 14.20 -34.99
CA GLU A 152 13.07 13.46 -35.67
C GLU A 152 13.03 13.96 -37.11
N GLU A 153 13.97 14.84 -37.50
CA GLU A 153 14.15 15.24 -38.88
C GLU A 153 14.47 13.97 -39.68
N GLU A 154 13.43 13.42 -40.30
CA GLU A 154 13.55 12.40 -41.33
C GLU A 154 14.41 13.04 -42.43
N MET A 155 15.70 12.70 -42.45
CA MET A 155 16.70 13.17 -43.41
C MET A 155 16.31 12.74 -44.83
N GLY A 156 15.32 13.42 -45.40
CA GLY A 156 14.92 13.38 -46.79
C GLY A 156 15.76 14.38 -47.58
N GLY A 157 16.94 13.96 -48.04
CA GLY A 157 17.91 14.80 -48.73
C GLY A 157 18.47 14.20 -50.02
N ARG A 158 17.59 13.98 -51.01
CA ARG A 158 17.77 14.10 -52.48
C ARG A 158 19.04 13.58 -53.18
N SER A 159 18.75 12.73 -54.16
CA SER A 159 19.45 12.57 -55.44
C SER A 159 19.90 13.89 -56.10
N GLY A 160 21.10 13.87 -56.70
CA GLY A 160 21.63 14.91 -57.59
C GLY A 160 22.99 14.52 -58.16
N ALA A 161 23.13 14.59 -59.49
CA ALA A 161 24.16 13.94 -60.30
C ALA A 161 25.36 14.84 -60.68
N GLN A 162 26.43 14.18 -61.20
CA GLN A 162 27.54 14.67 -62.06
C GLN A 162 28.53 15.67 -61.43
N GLN A 163 29.86 15.53 -61.59
CA GLN A 163 30.65 15.16 -62.79
C GLN A 163 31.75 14.14 -62.49
#